data_AF-A0A6I4IT08-F1
#
_entry.id   AF-A0A6I4IT08-F1
#
_cell.length_a   1.000
_cell.length_b   1.000
_cell.length_c   1.000
_cell.angle_alpha   90.00
_cell.angle_beta   90.00
_cell.angle_gamma   90.00
#
_symmetry.space_group_name_H-M   'P 1'
#
loop_
_entity.id
_entity.type
_entity.pdbx_description
1 polymer ?
#
loop_
_entity_poly.entity_id
_entity_poly.type
_entity_poly.pdbx_seq_one_letter_code
_entity_poly.pdbx_strand_id
1 'polypeptide(L)'
;MTGLNKLEIDILKNEIKPIELLTEPIQKSIDSYIKWFPLLIKDSNSDLDLIKEAKLTIEFDLSKSRICSFAPENMENPYTCTSSIIDDRDKEYKYEFKDWWFPEALVIVQKETTWWTKYIQWIRKK
;
A
#
# COMPACT_ATOMS: atom_id res chain seq x y z
N MET A 1 0.26 19.19 -15.96
CA MET A 1 0.39 18.36 -14.75
C MET A 1 -0.38 19.05 -13.65
N THR A 2 -1.28 18.35 -12.95
CA THR A 2 -2.18 18.90 -11.92
C THR A 2 -1.44 19.36 -10.66
N GLY A 3 -0.14 19.08 -10.53
CA GLY A 3 0.67 19.44 -9.36
C GLY A 3 0.32 18.64 -8.10
N LEU A 4 -0.62 17.70 -8.21
CA LEU A 4 -1.07 16.85 -7.11
C LEU A 4 -0.09 15.71 -6.93
N ASN A 5 0.40 15.53 -5.72
CA ASN A 5 1.33 14.46 -5.35
C ASN A 5 0.97 13.79 -4.02
N LYS A 6 -0.09 14.22 -3.35
CA LYS A 6 -0.48 13.75 -2.02
C LYS A 6 -1.91 13.22 -2.04
N LEU A 7 -2.08 11.98 -1.61
CA LEU A 7 -3.36 11.31 -1.39
C LEU A 7 -3.63 11.22 0.12
N GLU A 8 -4.80 11.64 0.55
CA GLU A 8 -5.29 11.57 1.92
C GLU A 8 -6.48 10.62 1.97
N ILE A 9 -6.43 9.68 2.92
CA ILE A 9 -7.46 8.68 3.15
C ILE A 9 -7.93 8.80 4.61
N ASP A 10 -9.23 9.00 4.82
CA ASP A 10 -9.89 8.80 6.09
C ASP A 10 -10.41 7.35 6.13
N ILE A 11 -9.77 6.52 6.94
CA ILE A 11 -10.04 5.08 7.01
C ILE A 11 -11.42 4.84 7.64
N LEU A 12 -11.80 5.65 8.63
CA LEU A 12 -13.08 5.48 9.34
C LEU A 12 -14.27 5.89 8.48
N LYS A 13 -14.10 6.98 7.70
CA LYS A 13 -15.17 7.50 6.83
C LYS A 13 -15.15 6.93 5.41
N ASN A 14 -14.14 6.15 5.06
CA ASN A 14 -13.90 5.70 3.68
C ASN A 14 -13.87 6.87 2.68
N GLU A 15 -13.23 7.98 3.07
CA GLU A 15 -13.06 9.15 2.20
C GLU A 15 -11.64 9.20 1.65
N ILE A 16 -11.50 9.49 0.35
CA ILE A 16 -10.21 9.55 -0.34
C ILE A 16 -10.15 10.83 -1.17
N LYS A 17 -9.09 11.63 -1.01
CA LYS A 17 -8.88 12.89 -1.75
C LYS A 17 -7.39 13.11 -2.06
N PRO A 18 -7.01 13.68 -3.21
CA PRO A 18 -7.83 13.96 -4.38
C PRO A 18 -8.09 12.69 -5.21
N ILE A 19 -9.27 12.57 -5.83
CA ILE A 19 -9.66 11.39 -6.62
C ILE A 19 -8.81 11.26 -7.90
N GLU A 20 -8.22 12.36 -8.35
CA GLU A 20 -7.33 12.44 -9.51
C GLU A 20 -6.05 11.60 -9.36
N LEU A 21 -5.65 11.29 -8.12
CA LEU A 21 -4.51 10.41 -7.82
C LEU A 21 -4.92 8.94 -7.62
N LEU A 22 -6.21 8.63 -7.74
CA LEU A 22 -6.77 7.32 -7.45
C LEU A 22 -6.78 6.46 -8.72
N THR A 23 -5.74 5.66 -8.91
CA THR A 23 -5.69 4.64 -9.95
C THR A 23 -6.32 3.33 -9.46
N GLU A 24 -6.71 2.43 -10.37
CA GLU A 24 -7.29 1.14 -9.99
C GLU A 24 -6.39 0.31 -9.03
N PRO A 25 -5.06 0.23 -9.22
CA PRO A 25 -4.18 -0.46 -8.26
C PRO A 25 -4.13 0.19 -6.88
N ILE A 26 -4.16 1.53 -6.83
CA ILE A 26 -4.16 2.28 -5.56
C ILE A 26 -5.50 2.06 -4.84
N GLN A 27 -6.63 2.16 -5.56
CA GLN A 27 -7.96 1.93 -5.00
C GLN A 27 -8.07 0.54 -4.36
N LYS A 28 -7.69 -0.52 -5.09
CA LYS A 28 -7.75 -1.90 -4.56
C LYS A 28 -6.91 -2.08 -3.29
N SER A 29 -5.75 -1.42 -3.23
CA SER A 29 -4.88 -1.45 -2.05
C SER A 29 -5.56 -0.74 -0.87
N ILE A 30 -6.14 0.44 -1.08
CA ILE A 30 -6.85 1.20 -0.04
C ILE A 30 -8.07 0.42 0.46
N ASP A 31 -8.90 -0.14 -0.44
CA ASP A 31 -10.07 -0.94 -0.09
C ASP A 31 -9.70 -2.10 0.83
N SER A 32 -8.56 -2.73 0.57
CA SER A 32 -8.03 -3.82 1.40
C SER A 32 -7.69 -3.34 2.80
N TYR A 33 -7.01 -2.18 2.94
CA TYR A 33 -6.70 -1.60 4.25
C TYR A 33 -7.96 -1.18 5.03
N ILE A 34 -8.92 -0.53 4.36
CA ILE A 34 -10.18 -0.10 5.00
C ILE A 34 -10.96 -1.31 5.51
N LYS A 35 -11.01 -2.39 4.72
CA LYS A 35 -11.63 -3.64 5.14
C LYS A 35 -10.91 -4.33 6.30
N TRP A 36 -9.57 -4.29 6.32
CA TRP A 36 -8.77 -4.98 7.33
C TRP A 36 -8.64 -4.21 8.64
N PHE A 37 -8.77 -2.88 8.62
CA PHE A 37 -8.53 -2.04 9.78
C PHE A 37 -9.36 -2.45 11.02
N PRO A 38 -10.69 -2.67 10.95
CA PRO A 38 -11.46 -3.11 12.11
C PRO A 38 -11.00 -4.47 12.66
N LEU A 39 -10.54 -5.37 11.78
CA LEU A 39 -10.02 -6.68 12.19
C LEU A 39 -8.71 -6.53 12.94
N LEU A 40 -7.80 -5.66 12.46
CA LEU A 40 -6.52 -5.38 13.13
C LEU A 40 -6.73 -4.80 14.54
N ILE A 41 -7.69 -3.89 14.70
CA ILE A 41 -8.03 -3.33 16.02
C ILE A 41 -8.54 -4.42 16.95
N LYS A 42 -9.47 -5.26 16.48
CA LYS A 42 -10.00 -6.37 17.26
C LYS A 42 -8.92 -7.38 17.66
N ASP A 43 -8.03 -7.75 16.72
CA ASP A 43 -6.95 -8.71 16.96
C ASP A 43 -5.88 -8.16 17.93
N SER A 44 -5.75 -6.83 18.01
CA SER A 44 -4.93 -6.15 19.03
C SER A 44 -5.59 -6.09 20.42
N ASN A 45 -6.76 -6.71 20.59
CA ASN A 45 -7.58 -6.66 21.81
C ASN A 45 -7.96 -5.23 22.21
N SER A 46 -8.24 -4.39 21.20
CA SER A 46 -8.71 -3.01 21.35
C SER A 46 -10.11 -2.87 20.74
N ASP A 47 -10.76 -1.73 21.04
CA ASP A 47 -12.07 -1.37 20.50
C ASP A 47 -11.94 -0.26 19.44
N LEU A 48 -12.76 -0.34 18.39
CA LEU A 48 -12.84 0.67 17.34
C LEU A 48 -13.47 1.96 17.88
N ASP A 49 -14.35 1.86 18.88
CA ASP A 49 -15.03 3.01 19.49
C ASP A 49 -14.06 3.94 20.24
N LEU A 50 -12.86 3.46 20.56
CA LEU A 50 -11.78 4.26 21.17
C LEU A 50 -11.02 5.11 20.14
N ILE A 51 -11.34 4.99 18.85
CA ILE A 51 -10.63 5.67 17.77
C ILE A 51 -11.47 6.83 17.26
N LYS A 52 -10.96 8.05 17.47
CA LYS A 52 -11.58 9.29 17.00
C LYS A 52 -11.25 9.57 15.53
N GLU A 53 -10.01 9.33 15.12
CA GLU A 53 -9.55 9.52 13.74
C GLU A 53 -8.58 8.41 13.34
N ALA A 54 -8.68 7.92 12.10
CA ALA A 54 -7.66 7.08 11.48
C ALA A 54 -7.41 7.56 10.05
N LYS A 55 -6.19 8.04 9.79
CA LYS A 55 -5.80 8.63 8.51
C LYS A 55 -4.59 7.90 7.93
N LEU A 56 -4.59 7.78 6.60
CA LEU A 56 -3.44 7.37 5.81
C LEU A 56 -3.14 8.47 4.80
N THR A 57 -1.88 8.85 4.67
CA THR A 57 -1.43 9.82 3.68
C THR A 57 -0.34 9.18 2.83
N ILE A 58 -0.45 9.29 1.51
CA ILE A 58 0.57 8.83 0.57
C ILE A 58 1.05 10.04 -0.21
N GLU A 59 2.32 10.38 -0.08
CA GLU A 59 2.94 11.49 -0.81
C GLU A 59 4.02 10.98 -1.75
N PHE A 60 3.90 11.29 -3.04
CA PHE A 60 4.84 10.93 -4.09
C PHE A 60 5.84 12.06 -4.33
N ASP A 61 7.13 11.71 -4.43
CA ASP A 61 8.16 12.64 -4.89
C ASP A 61 8.39 12.44 -6.39
N LEU A 62 7.58 13.13 -7.20
CA LEU A 62 7.65 13.07 -8.66
C LEU A 62 8.91 13.73 -9.25
N SER A 63 9.72 14.41 -8.43
CA SER A 63 11.00 15.00 -8.87
C SER A 63 12.13 13.98 -8.96
N LYS A 64 11.96 12.82 -8.29
CA LYS A 64 12.94 11.73 -8.27
C LYS A 64 12.36 10.53 -8.97
N SER A 65 13.17 9.88 -9.80
CA SER A 65 12.79 8.64 -10.44
C SER A 65 13.98 7.68 -10.55
N ARG A 66 13.68 6.38 -10.58
CA ARG A 66 14.68 5.33 -10.83
C ARG A 66 14.06 4.23 -11.67
N ILE A 67 14.92 3.43 -12.31
CA ILE A 67 14.48 2.18 -12.96
C ILE A 67 14.14 1.17 -11.85
N CYS A 68 12.99 0.49 -11.95
CA CYS A 68 12.62 -0.59 -11.04
C CYS A 68 13.63 -1.74 -11.15
N SER A 69 14.17 -2.21 -10.02
CA SER A 69 15.16 -3.29 -10.00
C SER A 69 14.61 -4.63 -10.47
N PHE A 70 13.29 -4.85 -10.34
CA PHE A 70 12.62 -6.11 -10.68
C PHE A 70 11.85 -6.06 -12.01
N ALA A 71 11.59 -4.87 -12.54
CA ALA A 71 10.91 -4.64 -13.81
C ALA A 71 11.60 -3.46 -14.55
N PRO A 72 12.76 -3.68 -15.19
CA PRO A 72 13.61 -2.61 -15.75
C PRO A 72 12.94 -1.73 -16.80
N GLU A 73 11.80 -2.14 -17.33
CA GLU A 73 10.94 -1.37 -18.24
C GLU A 73 10.14 -0.26 -17.54
N ASN A 74 10.01 -0.32 -16.21
CA ASN A 74 9.20 0.61 -15.42
C ASN A 74 10.07 1.62 -14.65
N MET A 75 9.57 2.85 -14.55
CA MET A 75 10.15 3.92 -13.74
C MET A 75 9.37 4.05 -12.43
N GLU A 76 10.08 4.03 -11.31
CA GLU A 76 9.50 4.22 -9.98
C GLU A 76 9.79 5.62 -9.46
N ASN A 77 8.84 6.17 -8.72
CA ASN A 77 9.01 7.37 -7.90
C ASN A 77 9.01 6.98 -6.43
N PRO A 78 9.83 7.62 -5.58
CA PRO A 78 9.74 7.40 -4.15
C PRO A 78 8.42 7.95 -3.63
N TYR A 79 7.89 7.30 -2.60
CA TYR A 79 6.73 7.77 -1.86
C TYR A 79 6.95 7.66 -0.34
N THR A 80 6.25 8.51 0.40
CA THR A 80 6.13 8.44 1.85
C THR A 80 4.69 8.15 2.20
N CYS A 81 4.46 7.05 2.91
CA CYS A 81 3.18 6.68 3.47
C CYS A 81 3.19 6.96 4.97
N THR A 82 2.28 7.81 5.44
CA THR A 82 2.11 8.14 6.86
C THR A 82 0.76 7.64 7.33
N SER A 83 0.74 6.83 8.38
CA SER A 83 -0.49 6.49 9.09
C SER A 83 -0.56 7.24 10.42
N SER A 84 -1.74 7.71 10.78
CA SER A 84 -2.00 8.35 12.06
C SER A 84 -3.34 7.88 12.63
N ILE A 85 -3.35 7.51 13.90
CA ILE A 85 -4.54 7.17 14.66
C ILE A 85 -4.61 8.13 15.84
N ILE A 86 -5.77 8.76 16.04
CA ILE A 86 -6.05 9.59 17.22
C ILE A 86 -7.08 8.86 18.06
N ASP A 87 -6.77 8.60 19.33
CA ASP A 87 -7.70 7.96 20.26
C ASP A 87 -8.70 8.96 20.88
N ASP A 88 -9.64 8.43 21.67
CA ASP A 88 -10.67 9.17 22.41
C ASP A 88 -10.11 10.14 23.47
N ARG A 89 -8.79 10.09 23.73
CA ARG A 89 -8.06 10.98 24.65
C ARG A 89 -7.19 11.99 23.91
N ASP A 90 -7.42 12.17 22.61
CA ASP A 90 -6.65 13.04 21.72
C ASP A 90 -5.16 12.66 21.62
N LYS A 91 -4.79 11.43 21.96
CA LYS A 91 -3.41 10.96 21.80
C LYS A 91 -3.21 10.44 20.37
N GLU A 92 -2.19 10.99 19.71
CA GLU A 92 -1.80 10.60 18.35
C GLU A 92 -0.76 9.47 18.37
N TYR A 93 -1.03 8.45 17.56
CA TYR A 93 -0.11 7.36 17.21
C TYR A 93 0.21 7.49 15.74
N LYS A 94 1.46 7.78 15.41
CA LYS A 94 1.89 8.06 14.04
C LYS A 94 3.02 7.13 13.62
N TYR A 95 2.94 6.64 12.40
CA TYR A 95 3.98 5.85 11.77
C TYR A 95 4.24 6.33 10.35
N GLU A 96 5.50 6.28 9.94
CA GLU A 96 5.95 6.69 8.60
C GLU A 96 6.70 5.55 7.94
N PHE A 97 6.35 5.26 6.69
CA PHE A 97 6.97 4.27 5.83
C PHE A 97 7.39 4.92 4.52
N LYS A 98 8.57 4.56 4.01
CA LYS A 98 9.13 5.11 2.77
C LYS A 98 9.52 3.98 1.85
N ASP A 99 9.12 4.07 0.59
CA ASP A 99 9.50 3.09 -0.43
C ASP A 99 9.38 3.71 -1.83
N TRP A 100 9.49 2.89 -2.86
CA TRP A 100 9.37 3.26 -4.26
C TRP A 100 8.15 2.59 -4.88
N TRP A 101 7.46 3.33 -5.74
CA TRP A 101 6.22 2.89 -6.36
C TRP A 101 6.19 3.28 -7.83
N PHE A 102 5.49 2.46 -8.61
CA PHE A 102 5.11 2.76 -9.98
C PHE A 102 3.65 2.27 -10.20
N PRO A 103 2.86 2.97 -11.03
CA PRO A 103 1.43 2.71 -11.15
C PRO A 103 1.09 1.41 -11.89
N GLU A 104 1.99 0.88 -12.71
CA GLU A 104 1.77 -0.36 -13.45
C GLU A 104 1.79 -1.57 -12.51
N ALA A 105 0.89 -2.53 -12.75
CA ALA A 105 0.95 -3.79 -12.02
C ALA A 105 2.27 -4.50 -12.35
N LEU A 106 2.98 -5.00 -11.33
CA LEU A 106 4.10 -5.92 -11.52
C LEU A 106 3.60 -7.15 -12.29
N VAL A 107 3.81 -7.17 -13.60
CA VAL A 107 3.70 -8.40 -14.39
C VAL A 107 4.98 -9.18 -14.11
N ILE A 108 4.97 -9.92 -13.00
CA ILE A 108 6.02 -10.90 -12.77
C ILE A 108 5.82 -11.98 -13.82
N VAL A 109 6.57 -11.88 -14.93
CA VAL A 109 6.68 -12.97 -15.88
C VAL A 109 7.32 -14.12 -15.11
N GLN A 110 6.50 -15.08 -14.69
CA GLN A 110 7.02 -16.31 -14.14
C GLN A 110 7.86 -16.95 -15.24
N LYS A 111 9.19 -16.87 -15.12
CA LYS A 111 10.09 -17.64 -16.00
C LYS A 111 9.63 -19.08 -15.89
N GLU A 112 9.34 -19.69 -17.03
CA GLU A 112 8.92 -21.09 -17.08
C GLU A 112 9.88 -21.93 -16.22
N THR A 113 9.33 -22.61 -15.22
CA THR A 113 10.10 -23.58 -14.43
C THR A 113 10.84 -24.52 -15.39
N THR A 114 12.16 -24.54 -15.28
CA THR A 114 13.00 -25.46 -16.05
C THR A 114 12.56 -26.89 -15.82
N TRP A 115 12.77 -27.77 -16.79
CA TRP A 115 12.41 -29.18 -16.66
C TRP A 115 13.02 -29.85 -15.42
N TRP A 116 14.22 -29.40 -15.00
CA TRP A 116 14.88 -29.79 -13.76
C TRP A 116 14.10 -29.41 -12.49
N THR A 117 13.51 -28.21 -12.43
CA THR A 117 12.72 -27.80 -11.26
C THR A 117 11.42 -28.59 -11.16
N LYS A 118 10.78 -28.91 -12.29
CA LYS A 118 9.61 -29.81 -12.32
C LYS A 118 9.95 -31.23 -11.86
N TYR A 119 11.12 -31.76 -12.27
CA TYR A 119 11.60 -33.08 -11.86
C TYR A 119 11.88 -33.17 -10.34
N ILE A 120 12.55 -32.17 -9.76
CA ILE A 120 12.82 -32.12 -8.31
C ILE A 120 11.52 -32.04 -7.50
N GLN A 121 10.54 -31.24 -7.96
CA GLN A 121 9.23 -31.15 -7.31
C GLN A 121 8.45 -32.47 -7.37
N TRP A 122 8.58 -33.25 -8.45
CA TRP A 122 7.98 -34.57 -8.58
C TRP A 122 8.60 -35.59 -7.62
N ILE A 123 9.93 -35.62 -7.49
CA ILE A 123 10.63 -36.51 -6.55
C ILE A 123 10.18 -36.24 -5.11
N ARG A 124 10.08 -34.96 -4.72
CA ARG A 124 9.70 -34.55 -3.35
C ARG A 124 8.25 -34.86 -2.96
N LYS A 125 7.39 -35.22 -3.92
CA LYS A 125 5.98 -35.60 -3.68
C LYS A 125 5.78 -37.11 -3.58
N LYS A 126 6.82 -37.92 -3.76
CA LYS A 126 6.85 -39.35 -3.44
C LYS A 126 7.49 -39.57 -2.08
#